data_AF-A0A2B7GSR9-F1
#
_entry.id   AF-A0A2B7GSR9-F1
#
_cell.length_a   1.000
_cell.length_b   1.000
_cell.length_c   1.000
_cell.angle_alpha   90.00
_cell.angle_beta   90.00
_cell.angle_gamma   90.00
#
_symmetry.space_group_name_H-M   'P 1'
#
loop_
_entity.id
_entity.type
_entity.pdbx_description
1 polymer ?
#
loop_
_entity_poly.entity_id
_entity_poly.type
_entity_poly.pdbx_seq_one_letter_code
_entity_poly.pdbx_strand_id
1 'polypeptide(L)'
;MGTRRSFLRKAGLSAVGTVAGITLLPPPPDATDPTGTVEAAEPPSAVSEWTDEPITDEDDAPIGRYHYEPTGDGFRATAPFNVVVLPEADGDRGLETVMSVLEAEGWIRSPEEYTRFAWDRETESYVRQQATAAQAYYGVNGRRHVRCWSFDGVISMQAHEDSPARPTHGVPSYQRGRDTIEAIFDGADWRVSPNAIDLANAKRPDHDGVATVIAEDP
;
A
#
# COMPACT_ATOMS: atom_id res chain seq x y z
N MET A 1 -12.60 48.91 -45.09
CA MET A 1 -13.56 49.92 -44.61
C MET A 1 -14.91 49.26 -44.38
N GLY A 2 -15.40 49.27 -43.12
CA GLY A 2 -16.78 48.96 -42.70
C GLY A 2 -17.24 47.48 -42.83
N THR A 3 -17.99 46.86 -41.92
CA THR A 3 -18.58 47.30 -40.66
C THR A 3 -19.01 46.06 -39.85
N ARG A 4 -18.96 46.21 -38.53
CA ARG A 4 -19.38 45.28 -37.46
C ARG A 4 -20.86 44.91 -37.56
N ARG A 5 -21.21 43.65 -37.22
CA ARG A 5 -22.47 43.20 -36.57
C ARG A 5 -22.20 41.81 -35.98
N SER A 6 -21.89 41.74 -34.70
CA SER A 6 -22.84 41.46 -33.60
C SER A 6 -23.07 39.97 -33.38
N PHE A 7 -22.31 39.36 -32.47
CA PHE A 7 -22.81 38.30 -31.58
C PHE A 7 -22.01 38.32 -30.26
N LEU A 8 -22.31 39.32 -29.44
CA LEU A 8 -22.05 39.30 -28.01
C LEU A 8 -23.40 39.08 -27.35
N ARG A 9 -23.67 37.85 -26.89
CA ARG A 9 -24.63 37.57 -25.82
C ARG A 9 -24.42 36.16 -25.28
N LYS A 10 -24.17 36.12 -23.97
CA LYS A 10 -24.28 34.98 -23.05
C LYS A 10 -23.12 33.98 -23.02
N ALA A 11 -22.17 34.24 -22.12
CA ALA A 11 -21.61 33.24 -21.21
C ALA A 11 -20.84 33.96 -20.10
N GLY A 12 -21.55 34.76 -19.30
CA GLY A 12 -21.12 35.12 -17.96
C GLY A 12 -21.85 34.21 -16.99
N LEU A 13 -21.13 33.76 -15.94
CA LEU A 13 -21.56 32.87 -14.85
C LEU A 13 -21.53 31.36 -15.13
N SER A 14 -20.35 30.77 -14.97
CA SER A 14 -20.16 29.43 -14.39
C SER A 14 -18.74 29.34 -13.84
N ALA A 15 -18.45 30.16 -12.83
CA ALA A 15 -17.18 30.16 -12.11
C ALA A 15 -17.44 30.25 -10.59
N VAL A 16 -18.34 29.41 -10.08
CA VAL A 16 -18.49 29.11 -8.65
C VAL A 16 -19.12 27.71 -8.58
N GLY A 17 -18.38 26.66 -8.24
CA GLY A 17 -18.98 25.33 -8.13
C GLY A 17 -18.10 24.14 -7.79
N THR A 18 -16.77 24.24 -7.81
CA THR A 18 -15.92 23.05 -7.59
C THR A 18 -15.39 22.90 -6.15
N VAL A 19 -15.53 23.91 -5.30
CA VAL A 19 -14.93 23.86 -3.94
C VAL A 19 -15.86 23.24 -2.89
N ALA A 20 -17.18 23.21 -3.13
CA ALA A 20 -18.14 22.74 -2.12
C ALA A 20 -18.39 21.21 -2.12
N GLY A 21 -17.89 20.47 -3.11
CA GLY A 21 -18.15 19.02 -3.22
C GLY A 21 -17.18 18.12 -2.46
N ILE A 22 -15.99 18.63 -2.09
CA ILE A 22 -14.89 17.79 -1.57
C ILE A 22 -15.06 17.51 -0.06
N THR A 23 -15.72 18.41 0.68
CA THR A 23 -16.00 18.22 2.11
C THR A 23 -17.22 17.33 2.39
N LEU A 24 -17.92 16.86 1.34
CA LEU A 24 -19.11 16.02 1.44
C LEU A 24 -18.83 14.54 1.13
N LEU A 25 -17.57 14.16 0.86
CA LEU A 25 -17.24 12.75 0.78
C LEU A 25 -17.48 12.14 2.17
N PRO A 26 -18.24 11.03 2.25
CA PRO A 26 -18.44 10.35 3.52
C PRO A 26 -17.08 10.04 4.14
N PRO A 27 -16.98 10.05 5.48
CA PRO A 27 -15.79 9.52 6.13
C PRO A 27 -15.54 8.10 5.60
N PRO A 28 -14.27 7.65 5.55
CA PRO A 28 -13.99 6.25 5.30
C PRO A 28 -14.90 5.41 6.21
N PRO A 29 -15.47 4.28 5.74
CA PRO A 29 -16.10 3.32 6.63
C PRO A 29 -15.18 3.05 7.83
N ASP A 30 -15.77 2.73 8.99
CA ASP A 30 -15.05 2.20 10.15
C ASP A 30 -14.47 0.84 9.77
N ALA A 31 -13.42 0.84 8.96
CA ALA A 31 -12.58 -0.31 8.72
C ALA A 31 -11.75 -0.51 9.98
N THR A 32 -11.80 -1.75 10.47
CA THR A 32 -11.20 -2.28 11.70
C THR A 32 -10.09 -1.38 12.23
N ASP A 33 -10.39 -0.62 13.29
CA ASP A 33 -9.37 0.05 14.07
C ASP A 33 -8.89 -1.01 15.07
N PRO A 34 -7.74 -1.67 14.82
CA PRO A 34 -7.35 -2.81 15.64
C PRO A 34 -7.11 -2.34 17.07
N THR A 35 -8.01 -2.72 17.99
CA THR A 35 -7.78 -2.54 19.41
C THR A 35 -6.97 -3.73 19.93
N GLY A 36 -5.70 -3.83 19.57
CA GLY A 36 -4.83 -4.91 20.07
C GLY A 36 -3.65 -5.23 19.14
N THR A 37 -2.68 -5.97 19.68
CA THR A 37 -1.64 -6.66 18.89
C THR A 37 -2.13 -8.09 18.64
N VAL A 38 -1.95 -8.60 17.42
CA VAL A 38 -2.24 -10.01 17.09
C VAL A 38 -1.36 -10.96 17.92
N GLU A 39 -1.86 -12.17 18.21
CA GLU A 39 -1.03 -13.19 18.86
C GLU A 39 0.00 -13.71 17.86
N ALA A 40 1.29 -13.59 18.20
CA ALA A 40 2.35 -13.93 17.26
C ALA A 40 2.45 -15.45 17.04
N ALA A 41 2.20 -15.89 15.82
CA ALA A 41 2.57 -17.24 15.39
C ALA A 41 4.06 -17.31 15.04
N GLU A 42 4.68 -18.48 15.17
CA GLU A 42 6.06 -18.68 14.68
C GLU A 42 6.12 -18.40 13.16
N PRO A 43 7.20 -17.84 12.61
CA PRO A 43 7.33 -17.69 11.15
C PRO A 43 7.26 -19.04 10.43
N PRO A 44 6.64 -19.11 9.23
CA PRO A 44 6.60 -20.32 8.44
C PRO A 44 8.01 -20.73 7.98
N SER A 45 8.26 -22.03 7.82
CA SER A 45 9.58 -22.54 7.43
C SER A 45 10.07 -22.01 6.07
N ALA A 46 9.15 -21.61 5.19
CA ALA A 46 9.44 -20.98 3.91
C ALA A 46 10.27 -19.69 4.03
N VAL A 47 10.24 -19.03 5.19
CA VAL A 47 11.02 -17.79 5.44
C VAL A 47 12.21 -17.98 6.37
N SER A 48 12.53 -19.23 6.75
CA SER A 48 13.58 -19.49 7.75
C SER A 48 14.95 -18.94 7.36
N GLU A 49 15.26 -18.88 6.05
CA GLU A 49 16.51 -18.29 5.55
C GLU A 49 16.55 -16.75 5.67
N TRP A 50 15.41 -16.11 5.94
CA TRP A 50 15.25 -14.65 6.01
C TRP A 50 15.14 -14.13 7.44
N THR A 51 15.02 -15.02 8.44
CA THR A 51 14.83 -14.66 9.84
C THR A 51 16.14 -14.52 10.63
N ASP A 52 17.23 -15.10 10.13
CA ASP A 52 18.50 -15.18 10.87
C ASP A 52 19.37 -13.93 10.71
N GLU A 53 19.38 -13.32 9.52
CA GLU A 53 20.17 -12.13 9.20
C GLU A 53 19.33 -11.08 8.46
N PRO A 54 19.65 -9.78 8.61
CA PRO A 54 18.95 -8.73 7.87
C PRO A 54 19.15 -8.84 6.36
N ILE A 55 18.06 -8.69 5.61
CA ILE A 55 18.09 -8.56 4.16
C ILE A 55 18.52 -7.14 3.81
N THR A 56 19.75 -7.00 3.32
CA THR A 56 20.36 -5.68 3.02
C THR A 56 20.48 -5.39 1.53
N ASP A 57 20.25 -6.38 0.66
CA ASP A 57 20.14 -6.24 -0.78
C ASP A 57 18.77 -6.75 -1.26
N GLU A 58 18.19 -6.12 -2.29
CA GLU A 58 16.93 -6.59 -2.90
C GLU A 58 17.15 -7.83 -3.78
N ASP A 59 18.39 -8.16 -4.11
CA ASP A 59 18.76 -9.40 -4.81
C ASP A 59 18.90 -10.62 -3.88
N ASP A 60 18.88 -10.44 -2.55
CA ASP A 60 19.08 -11.52 -1.58
C ASP A 60 17.82 -12.40 -1.44
N ALA A 61 16.62 -11.84 -1.59
CA ALA A 61 15.33 -12.53 -1.39
C ALA A 61 14.30 -12.12 -2.46
N PRO A 62 13.27 -12.94 -2.75
CA PRO A 62 12.17 -12.57 -3.64
C PRO A 62 11.18 -11.61 -2.94
N ILE A 63 11.70 -10.56 -2.31
CA ILE A 63 10.95 -9.60 -1.50
C ILE A 63 11.51 -8.22 -1.80
N GLY A 64 10.64 -7.26 -2.08
CA GLY A 64 11.09 -5.88 -2.17
C GLY A 64 11.46 -5.32 -0.79
N ARG A 65 12.38 -4.35 -0.76
CA ARG A 65 12.69 -3.61 0.47
C ARG A 65 12.03 -2.25 0.48
N TYR A 66 11.88 -1.64 -0.69
CA TYR A 66 11.23 -0.34 -0.84
C TYR A 66 10.29 -0.32 -2.03
N HIS A 67 9.32 0.59 -1.99
CA HIS A 67 8.78 1.11 -3.24
C HIS A 67 9.57 2.33 -3.73
N TYR A 68 9.50 2.53 -5.04
CA TYR A 68 10.28 3.50 -5.78
C TYR A 68 9.38 4.40 -6.62
N GLU A 69 9.86 5.62 -6.86
CA GLU A 69 9.33 6.50 -7.88
C GLU A 69 10.38 6.75 -8.98
N PRO A 70 9.96 6.95 -10.23
CA PRO A 70 10.89 7.30 -11.30
C PRO A 70 11.42 8.72 -11.12
N THR A 71 12.71 8.90 -11.38
CA THR A 71 13.40 10.19 -11.48
C THR A 71 13.85 10.43 -12.92
N GLY A 72 14.49 11.57 -13.20
CA GLY A 72 15.00 11.84 -14.55
C GLY A 72 16.13 10.90 -15.00
N ASP A 73 16.76 10.21 -14.06
CA ASP A 73 17.97 9.41 -14.23
C ASP A 73 17.87 7.99 -13.65
N GLY A 74 16.69 7.58 -13.15
CA GLY A 74 16.51 6.25 -12.57
C GLY A 74 15.29 6.17 -11.66
N PHE A 75 15.49 5.57 -10.49
CA PHE A 75 14.46 5.36 -9.48
C PHE A 75 14.96 5.77 -8.11
N ARG A 76 14.06 6.28 -7.28
CA ARG A 76 14.35 6.73 -5.92
C ARG A 76 13.44 6.00 -4.93
N ALA A 77 14.04 5.39 -3.91
CA ALA A 77 13.30 4.76 -2.82
C ALA A 77 12.48 5.82 -2.06
N THR A 78 11.19 5.54 -1.83
CA THR A 78 10.27 6.51 -1.19
C THR A 78 9.80 6.05 0.19
N ALA A 79 9.38 4.80 0.31
CA ALA A 79 8.81 4.21 1.53
C ALA A 79 9.13 2.70 1.62
N PRO A 80 9.20 2.16 2.85
CA PRO A 80 9.54 0.77 3.09
C PRO A 80 8.36 -0.17 2.80
N PHE A 81 8.69 -1.41 2.48
CA PHE A 81 7.79 -2.54 2.67
C PHE A 81 7.83 -2.99 4.13
N ASN A 82 6.68 -3.39 4.65
CA ASN A 82 6.50 -3.73 6.06
C ASN A 82 5.60 -4.94 6.28
N VAL A 83 5.11 -5.56 5.19
CA VAL A 83 4.37 -6.81 5.22
C VAL A 83 4.84 -7.68 4.06
N VAL A 84 5.02 -8.97 4.32
CA VAL A 84 5.29 -10.02 3.35
C VAL A 84 4.20 -11.07 3.48
N VAL A 85 3.56 -11.42 2.38
CA VAL A 85 2.45 -12.36 2.36
C VAL A 85 2.81 -13.58 1.51
N LEU A 86 2.54 -14.77 2.04
CA LEU A 86 2.77 -16.07 1.42
C LEU A 86 1.42 -16.74 1.15
N PRO A 87 0.77 -16.41 0.02
CA PRO A 87 -0.44 -17.13 -0.40
C PRO A 87 -0.10 -18.57 -0.82
N GLU A 88 -1.07 -19.48 -0.78
CA GLU A 88 -0.89 -20.85 -1.30
C GLU A 88 -0.74 -20.87 -2.84
N ALA A 89 -1.40 -19.92 -3.51
CA ALA A 89 -1.36 -19.79 -4.96
C ALA A 89 -0.31 -18.78 -5.40
N ASP A 90 0.43 -19.08 -6.46
CA ASP A 90 1.45 -18.17 -6.99
C ASP A 90 0.87 -17.09 -7.93
N GLY A 91 1.66 -16.02 -8.12
CA GLY A 91 1.45 -14.97 -9.12
C GLY A 91 0.11 -14.23 -8.97
N ASP A 92 -0.55 -13.97 -10.10
CA ASP A 92 -1.83 -13.23 -10.14
C ASP A 92 -2.92 -13.86 -9.25
N ARG A 93 -2.90 -15.19 -9.07
CA ARG A 93 -3.87 -15.88 -8.22
C ARG A 93 -3.62 -15.62 -6.75
N GLY A 94 -2.37 -15.71 -6.30
CA GLY A 94 -2.01 -15.35 -4.92
C GLY A 94 -2.34 -13.90 -4.61
N LEU A 95 -2.02 -13.00 -5.54
CA LEU A 95 -2.34 -11.59 -5.40
C LEU A 95 -3.85 -11.37 -5.31
N GLU A 96 -4.63 -12.06 -6.15
CA GLU A 96 -6.09 -11.99 -6.08
C GLU A 96 -6.63 -12.48 -4.73
N THR A 97 -6.10 -13.58 -4.19
CA THR A 97 -6.48 -14.09 -2.87
C THR A 97 -6.24 -13.06 -1.76
N VAL A 98 -5.03 -12.49 -1.69
CA VAL A 98 -4.68 -11.45 -0.71
C VAL A 98 -5.62 -10.26 -0.82
N MET A 99 -5.92 -9.85 -2.05
CA MET A 99 -6.79 -8.71 -2.29
C MET A 99 -8.26 -9.01 -1.98
N SER A 100 -8.72 -10.27 -2.12
CA SER A 100 -10.07 -10.70 -1.71
C SER A 100 -10.27 -10.65 -0.19
N VAL A 101 -9.24 -10.96 0.61
CA VAL A 101 -9.31 -10.80 2.08
C VAL A 101 -9.56 -9.34 2.44
N LEU A 102 -8.83 -8.40 1.82
CA LEU A 102 -9.01 -6.97 2.06
C LEU A 102 -10.41 -6.47 1.64
N GLU A 103 -10.91 -6.94 0.50
CA GLU A 103 -12.27 -6.59 0.04
C GLU A 103 -13.37 -7.14 0.94
N ALA A 104 -13.19 -8.35 1.49
CA ALA A 104 -14.12 -8.92 2.46
C ALA A 104 -14.23 -8.05 3.72
N GLU A 105 -13.13 -7.42 4.12
CA GLU A 105 -13.05 -6.40 5.18
C GLU A 105 -13.48 -4.98 4.73
N GLY A 106 -14.07 -4.87 3.53
CA GLY A 106 -14.64 -3.61 3.02
C GLY A 106 -13.63 -2.63 2.43
N TRP A 107 -12.38 -3.05 2.19
CA TRP A 107 -11.40 -2.20 1.50
C TRP A 107 -11.75 -2.11 0.00
N ILE A 108 -11.50 -0.93 -0.56
CA ILE A 108 -11.77 -0.62 -1.96
C ILE A 108 -10.52 -0.89 -2.78
N ARG A 109 -10.65 -1.72 -3.81
CA ARG A 109 -9.59 -1.94 -4.81
C ARG A 109 -9.38 -0.76 -5.74
N SER A 110 -8.15 -0.66 -6.23
CA SER A 110 -7.74 0.33 -7.24
C SER A 110 -8.18 1.77 -6.88
N PRO A 111 -7.95 2.24 -5.63
CA PRO A 111 -8.20 3.63 -5.29
C PRO A 111 -7.32 4.56 -6.13
N GLU A 112 -7.72 5.83 -6.22
CA GLU A 112 -6.90 6.85 -6.89
C GLU A 112 -5.59 7.04 -6.11
N GLU A 113 -4.46 6.73 -6.76
CA GLU A 113 -3.11 6.76 -6.17
C GLU A 113 -2.00 7.02 -7.18
N TYR A 114 -0.87 7.50 -6.66
CA TYR A 114 0.35 7.60 -7.44
C TYR A 114 0.87 6.20 -7.83
N THR A 115 1.34 6.10 -9.06
CA THR A 115 2.06 4.90 -9.51
C THR A 115 3.41 4.78 -8.80
N ARG A 116 3.69 3.59 -8.28
CA ARG A 116 4.96 3.22 -7.66
C ARG A 116 5.52 1.96 -8.29
N PHE A 117 6.80 1.73 -8.04
CA PHE A 117 7.56 0.61 -8.58
C PHE A 117 8.28 -0.13 -7.46
N ALA A 118 8.73 -1.35 -7.71
CA ALA A 118 9.60 -2.11 -6.83
C ALA A 118 10.62 -2.87 -7.69
N TRP A 119 11.81 -3.14 -7.13
CA TRP A 119 12.83 -3.92 -7.81
C TRP A 119 12.40 -5.39 -7.87
N ASP A 120 12.52 -5.98 -9.05
CA ASP A 120 12.32 -7.40 -9.32
C ASP A 120 13.68 -8.00 -9.71
N ARG A 121 14.18 -8.90 -8.87
CA ARG A 121 15.47 -9.59 -9.06
C ARG A 121 15.45 -10.60 -10.20
N GLU A 122 14.30 -11.17 -10.56
CA GLU A 122 14.22 -12.17 -11.64
C GLU A 122 14.39 -11.47 -12.99
N THR A 123 13.72 -10.33 -13.14
CA THR A 123 13.76 -9.54 -14.39
C THR A 123 14.82 -8.43 -14.38
N GLU A 124 15.53 -8.27 -13.26
CA GLU A 124 16.49 -7.18 -13.00
C GLU A 124 15.89 -5.81 -13.38
N SER A 125 14.65 -5.56 -12.95
CA SER A 125 13.90 -4.38 -13.40
C SER A 125 12.97 -3.80 -12.33
N TYR A 126 12.66 -2.51 -12.46
CA TYR A 126 11.63 -1.87 -11.64
C TYR A 126 10.24 -2.13 -12.23
N VAL A 127 9.46 -2.94 -11.54
CA VAL A 127 8.10 -3.31 -11.96
C VAL A 127 7.05 -2.43 -11.30
N ARG A 128 6.01 -2.10 -12.06
CA ARG A 128 4.89 -1.29 -11.58
C ARG A 128 4.12 -2.05 -10.50
N GLN A 129 3.58 -1.33 -9.51
CA GLN A 129 2.62 -1.88 -8.55
C GLN A 129 1.51 -2.67 -9.26
N GLN A 130 1.20 -3.86 -8.75
CA GLN A 130 0.27 -4.79 -9.39
C GLN A 130 -1.13 -4.69 -8.78
N ALA A 131 -1.24 -4.43 -7.47
CA ALA A 131 -2.52 -4.19 -6.81
C ALA A 131 -2.43 -3.12 -5.71
N THR A 132 -3.56 -2.47 -5.45
CA THR A 132 -3.75 -1.50 -4.36
C THR A 132 -5.14 -1.63 -3.76
N ALA A 133 -5.24 -1.45 -2.45
CA ALA A 133 -6.50 -1.39 -1.73
C ALA A 133 -6.44 -0.32 -0.63
N ALA A 134 -7.57 0.30 -0.32
CA ALA A 134 -7.65 1.32 0.72
C ALA A 134 -9.03 1.37 1.39
N GLN A 135 -9.11 1.94 2.59
CA GLN A 135 -10.38 2.14 3.29
C GLN A 135 -11.33 3.10 2.58
N ALA A 136 -10.82 3.97 1.69
CA ALA A 136 -11.63 4.91 0.91
C ALA A 136 -11.05 5.08 -0.49
N TYR A 137 -11.88 5.39 -1.50
CA TYR A 137 -11.42 5.55 -2.89
C TYR A 137 -10.51 6.77 -3.10
N TYR A 138 -10.76 7.87 -2.39
CA TYR A 138 -9.92 9.07 -2.40
C TYR A 138 -9.24 9.29 -1.04
N GLY A 139 -7.93 9.56 -1.03
CA GLY A 139 -7.13 9.81 0.19
C GLY A 139 -7.20 11.25 0.73
N VAL A 140 -8.17 12.06 0.31
CA VAL A 140 -8.21 13.50 0.63
C VAL A 140 -8.27 13.77 2.14
N ASN A 141 -8.94 12.89 2.89
CA ASN A 141 -9.10 13.00 4.35
C ASN A 141 -8.09 12.13 5.13
N GLY A 142 -7.09 11.55 4.47
CA GLY A 142 -6.31 10.47 5.03
C GLY A 142 -7.08 9.14 4.99
N ARG A 143 -6.34 8.04 4.99
CA ARG A 143 -6.86 6.67 4.96
C ARG A 143 -5.73 5.69 5.25
N ARG A 144 -6.06 4.47 5.65
CA ARG A 144 -5.12 3.36 5.50
C ARG A 144 -5.22 2.81 4.09
N HIS A 145 -4.07 2.45 3.53
CA HIS A 145 -4.01 1.76 2.26
C HIS A 145 -2.76 0.90 2.13
N VAL A 146 -2.83 0.00 1.15
CA VAL A 146 -1.76 -0.90 0.78
C VAL A 146 -1.43 -0.81 -0.69
N ARG A 147 -0.18 -1.11 -1.01
CA ARG A 147 0.30 -1.39 -2.36
C ARG A 147 1.04 -2.72 -2.37
N CYS A 148 0.80 -3.51 -3.41
CA CYS A 148 1.27 -4.89 -3.48
C CYS A 148 2.03 -5.15 -4.79
N TRP A 149 3.04 -6.01 -4.66
CA TRP A 149 3.86 -6.57 -5.72
C TRP A 149 4.05 -8.07 -5.45
N SER A 150 3.99 -8.89 -6.49
CA SER A 150 4.23 -10.33 -6.44
C SER A 150 5.56 -10.65 -7.11
N PHE A 151 6.41 -11.37 -6.39
CA PHE A 151 7.73 -11.84 -6.79
C PHE A 151 7.88 -13.30 -6.38
N ASP A 152 8.07 -14.22 -7.34
CA ASP A 152 8.27 -15.65 -7.07
C ASP A 152 7.28 -16.29 -6.07
N GLY A 153 5.98 -15.98 -6.22
CA GLY A 153 4.93 -16.49 -5.34
C GLY A 153 4.79 -15.75 -4.00
N VAL A 154 5.71 -14.84 -3.68
CA VAL A 154 5.69 -14.00 -2.49
C VAL A 154 5.06 -12.65 -2.83
N ILE A 155 4.24 -12.12 -1.93
CA ILE A 155 3.68 -10.76 -2.08
C ILE A 155 4.36 -9.82 -1.10
N SER A 156 5.05 -8.84 -1.66
CA SER A 156 5.58 -7.71 -0.92
C SER A 156 4.54 -6.60 -0.83
N MET A 157 4.27 -6.14 0.39
CA MET A 157 3.22 -5.17 0.67
C MET A 157 3.75 -3.97 1.47
N GLN A 158 3.33 -2.79 1.01
CA GLN A 158 3.53 -1.52 1.68
C GLN A 158 2.22 -1.08 2.34
N ALA A 159 2.12 -1.20 3.66
CA ALA A 159 0.95 -0.79 4.44
C ALA A 159 1.24 0.49 5.23
N HIS A 160 0.34 1.47 5.20
CA HIS A 160 0.49 2.72 5.95
C HIS A 160 -0.83 3.46 6.12
N GLU A 161 -0.83 4.40 7.06
CA GLU A 161 -1.83 5.45 7.21
C GLU A 161 -1.32 6.72 6.52
N ASP A 162 -2.17 7.33 5.70
CA ASP A 162 -1.98 8.62 5.09
C ASP A 162 -2.61 9.74 5.93
N SER A 163 -1.94 10.90 6.00
CA SER A 163 -2.56 12.12 6.52
C SER A 163 -3.51 12.72 5.48
N PRO A 164 -4.44 13.60 5.91
CA PRO A 164 -5.20 14.44 4.99
C PRO A 164 -4.31 15.15 3.98
N ALA A 165 -4.84 15.37 2.78
CA ALA A 165 -4.08 15.99 1.67
C ALA A 165 -3.68 17.45 1.93
N ARG A 166 -4.30 18.09 2.94
CA ARG A 166 -4.06 19.49 3.32
C ARG A 166 -3.72 19.60 4.82
N PRO A 167 -2.75 20.45 5.20
CA PRO A 167 -1.95 21.34 4.34
C PRO A 167 -0.82 20.63 3.59
N THR A 168 -0.42 19.44 4.03
CA THR A 168 0.60 18.62 3.36
C THR A 168 0.24 17.16 3.59
N HIS A 169 0.24 16.39 2.51
CA HIS A 169 0.04 14.95 2.57
C HIS A 169 1.34 14.26 2.99
N GLY A 170 1.25 13.23 3.81
CA GLY A 170 2.38 12.43 4.24
C GLY A 170 1.93 11.17 4.95
N VAL A 171 2.89 10.44 5.50
CA VAL A 171 2.67 9.17 6.20
C VAL A 171 2.82 9.40 7.70
N PRO A 172 1.71 9.58 8.45
CA PRO A 172 1.74 9.66 9.91
C PRO A 172 2.15 8.36 10.59
N SER A 173 1.94 7.20 9.95
CA SER A 173 2.30 5.91 10.55
C SER A 173 2.40 4.79 9.51
N TYR A 174 3.51 4.05 9.53
CA TYR A 174 3.64 2.73 8.91
C TYR A 174 3.16 1.64 9.84
N GLN A 175 3.44 1.78 11.14
CA GLN A 175 3.09 0.79 12.14
C GLN A 175 1.57 0.55 12.18
N ARG A 176 0.75 1.60 12.24
CA ARG A 176 -0.72 1.45 12.24
C ARG A 176 -1.25 0.80 10.97
N GLY A 177 -0.60 1.06 9.84
CA GLY A 177 -0.93 0.38 8.58
C GLY A 177 -0.65 -1.11 8.67
N ARG A 178 0.54 -1.48 9.14
CA ARG A 178 0.96 -2.86 9.37
C ARG A 178 0.03 -3.57 10.36
N ASP A 179 -0.17 -3.00 11.54
CA ASP A 179 -1.02 -3.57 12.61
C ASP A 179 -2.47 -3.79 12.13
N THR A 180 -2.99 -2.94 11.24
CA THR A 180 -4.32 -3.13 10.64
C THR A 180 -4.33 -4.29 9.67
N ILE A 181 -3.30 -4.46 8.86
CA ILE A 181 -3.18 -5.60 7.94
C ILE A 181 -3.00 -6.89 8.73
N GLU A 182 -2.18 -6.90 9.78
CA GLU A 182 -2.06 -8.03 10.70
C GLU A 182 -3.43 -8.47 11.23
N ALA A 183 -4.22 -7.54 11.77
CA ALA A 183 -5.53 -7.86 12.32
C ALA A 183 -6.54 -8.35 11.27
N ILE A 184 -6.49 -7.82 10.04
CA ILE A 184 -7.36 -8.26 8.94
C ILE A 184 -7.06 -9.71 8.57
N PHE A 185 -5.78 -10.05 8.41
CA PHE A 185 -5.39 -11.39 8.01
C PHE A 185 -5.55 -12.40 9.16
N ASP A 186 -5.24 -12.01 10.40
CA ASP A 186 -5.55 -12.81 11.60
C ASP A 186 -7.07 -13.11 11.70
N GLY A 187 -7.92 -12.10 11.47
CA GLY A 187 -9.37 -12.27 11.44
C GLY A 187 -9.89 -13.13 10.27
N ALA A 188 -9.07 -13.34 9.24
CA ALA A 188 -9.33 -14.24 8.13
C ALA A 188 -8.73 -15.65 8.36
N ASP A 189 -8.29 -15.95 9.59
CA ASP A 189 -7.64 -17.19 10.00
C ASP A 189 -6.30 -17.44 9.29
N TRP A 190 -5.59 -16.40 8.84
CA TRP A 190 -4.23 -16.53 8.30
C TRP A 190 -3.21 -16.45 9.42
N ARG A 191 -2.09 -17.15 9.25
CA ARG A 191 -1.01 -17.15 10.23
C ARG A 191 -0.23 -15.85 10.15
N VAL A 192 -0.20 -15.10 11.26
CA VAL A 192 0.53 -13.82 11.35
C VAL A 192 1.74 -13.94 12.27
N SER A 193 2.90 -13.57 11.74
CA SER A 193 4.19 -13.53 12.45
C SER A 193 4.72 -12.10 12.44
N PRO A 194 4.33 -11.27 13.43
CA PRO A 194 4.74 -9.87 13.49
C PRO A 194 6.25 -9.72 13.60
N ASN A 195 6.82 -8.74 12.88
CA ASN A 195 8.25 -8.38 12.95
C ASN A 195 9.20 -9.57 12.69
N ALA A 196 8.80 -10.52 11.84
CA ALA A 196 9.51 -11.77 11.62
C ALA A 196 10.82 -11.62 10.85
N ILE A 197 10.90 -10.69 9.90
CA ILE A 197 12.06 -10.50 9.03
C ILE A 197 12.59 -9.09 9.13
N ASP A 198 13.91 -8.93 9.15
CA ASP A 198 14.58 -7.62 9.11
C ASP A 198 14.95 -7.27 7.66
N LEU A 199 14.30 -6.25 7.10
CA LEU A 199 14.56 -5.76 5.74
C LEU A 199 15.59 -4.62 5.74
N ALA A 200 16.16 -4.27 6.90
CA ALA A 200 17.09 -3.16 7.09
C ALA A 200 16.60 -1.85 6.44
N ASN A 201 15.28 -1.61 6.43
CA ASN A 201 14.63 -0.56 5.66
C ASN A 201 13.94 0.51 6.51
N ALA A 202 14.43 0.72 7.74
CA ALA A 202 13.86 1.64 8.73
C ALA A 202 13.54 3.03 8.14
N LYS A 203 12.37 3.56 8.51
CA LYS A 203 11.84 4.82 7.98
C LYS A 203 11.01 5.56 9.01
N ARG A 204 11.22 6.88 9.08
CA ARG A 204 10.33 7.77 9.85
C ARG A 204 8.91 7.79 9.28
N PRO A 205 7.87 7.88 10.11
CA PRO A 205 7.96 8.22 11.53
C PRO A 205 8.22 7.04 12.48
N ASP A 206 7.81 5.83 12.13
CA ASP A 206 7.67 4.72 13.08
C ASP A 206 7.90 3.33 12.47
N HIS A 207 8.61 3.22 11.34
CA HIS A 207 9.05 1.93 10.80
C HIS A 207 10.50 1.65 11.23
N ASP A 208 10.71 0.56 11.95
CA ASP A 208 11.98 0.15 12.54
C ASP A 208 12.83 -0.75 11.63
N GLY A 209 12.31 -1.14 10.47
CA GLY A 209 13.04 -1.91 9.46
C GLY A 209 12.61 -3.36 9.34
N VAL A 210 11.72 -3.82 10.23
CA VAL A 210 11.22 -5.20 10.22
C VAL A 210 9.84 -5.29 9.56
N ALA A 211 9.61 -6.39 8.87
CA ALA A 211 8.33 -6.69 8.24
C ALA A 211 7.63 -7.87 8.92
N THR A 212 6.30 -7.81 8.91
CA THR A 212 5.45 -8.92 9.34
C THR A 212 5.32 -9.93 8.21
N VAL A 213 5.42 -11.22 8.55
CA VAL A 213 5.14 -12.31 7.61
C VAL A 213 3.73 -12.80 7.88
N ILE A 214 2.93 -12.94 6.81
CA ILE A 214 1.57 -13.46 6.84
C ILE A 214 1.54 -14.66 5.89
N ALA A 215 1.01 -15.79 6.32
CA ALA A 215 0.86 -16.96 5.47
C ALA A 215 -0.60 -17.41 5.40
N GLU A 216 -1.06 -17.69 4.17
CA GLU A 216 -2.26 -18.49 3.95
C GLU A 216 -1.89 -19.89 4.44
N ASP A 217 -2.43 -20.28 5.59
CA ASP A 217 -2.23 -21.62 6.16
C ASP A 217 -2.58 -22.71 5.13
N PRO A 218 -2.02 -23.91 5.28
CA PRO A 218 -2.82 -25.13 5.27
C PRO A 218 -3.32 -25.52 6.67
#